data_AF-A0A0V0PSU8-F1
#
_entry.id   AF-A0A0V0PSU8-F1
#
_cell.length_a   1.000
_cell.length_b   1.000
_cell.length_c   1.000
_cell.angle_alpha   90.00
_cell.angle_beta   90.00
_cell.angle_gamma   90.00
#
_symmetry.space_group_name_H-M   'P 1'
#
loop_
_entity.id
_entity.type
_entity.pdbx_description
1 polymer ?
#
loop_
_entity_poly.entity_id
_entity_poly.type
_entity_poly.pdbx_seq_one_letter_code
_entity_poly.pdbx_strand_id
1 'polypeptide(L)'
;MLGNFRFDDMVEKLSRRVAGQTSRRSVIGKLGTAMLGIGLVPLLPVDRRGRVSRANAADAPAGTDPRAKWVPQDNDIQACDYWRHCSIDGNICDCSGGSLTNCPPGTKLATASWVASCYNPTDGQSYLIAYRDCCGYNVSGRCPCLNTEGELPVYRPEFANDIIWCFGAEDDAMTYHCTISPIVGKAS
;
A
#
# COMPACT_ATOMS: atom_id res chain seq x y z
N MET A 1 49.31 30.90 41.79
CA MET A 1 47.91 30.82 42.27
C MET A 1 47.05 31.69 41.36
N LEU A 2 46.49 31.13 40.28
CA LEU A 2 45.60 31.87 39.36
C LEU A 2 44.43 30.95 39.06
N GLY A 3 43.29 31.23 39.72
CA GLY A 3 42.11 30.37 39.77
C GLY A 3 41.19 30.52 38.56
N ASN A 4 40.54 29.40 38.21
CA ASN A 4 39.56 29.18 37.15
C ASN A 4 38.21 29.92 37.33
N PHE A 5 38.22 31.17 37.77
CA PHE A 5 36.99 31.90 38.14
C PHE A 5 35.95 32.00 37.03
N ARG A 6 36.33 32.05 35.75
CA ARG A 6 35.36 32.22 34.64
C ARG A 6 34.62 30.95 34.27
N PHE A 7 35.22 29.77 34.46
CA PHE A 7 34.58 28.50 34.11
C PHE A 7 33.56 28.12 35.19
N ASP A 8 33.94 28.25 36.46
CA ASP A 8 33.05 27.97 37.59
C ASP A 8 31.82 28.89 37.57
N ASP A 9 32.00 30.18 37.27
CA ASP A 9 30.92 31.16 37.21
C ASP A 9 29.95 30.90 36.04
N MET A 10 30.45 30.32 34.94
CA MET A 10 29.64 29.93 33.78
C MET A 10 28.87 28.64 34.06
N VAL A 11 29.52 27.66 34.69
CA VAL A 11 28.89 26.40 35.12
C VAL A 11 27.84 26.66 36.21
N GLU A 12 28.08 27.61 37.12
CA GLU A 12 27.10 28.00 38.14
C GLU A 12 25.86 28.63 37.49
N LYS A 13 26.04 29.59 36.58
CA LYS A 13 24.91 30.24 35.87
C LYS A 13 24.12 29.23 35.05
N LEU A 14 24.79 28.28 34.40
CA LEU A 14 24.13 27.21 33.65
C LEU A 14 23.34 26.28 34.59
N SER A 15 23.96 25.84 35.68
CA SER A 15 23.35 24.98 36.70
C SER A 15 22.10 25.63 37.32
N ARG A 16 22.18 26.91 37.70
CA ARG A 16 21.05 27.67 38.24
C ARG A 16 19.94 27.88 37.22
N ARG A 17 20.27 28.10 35.94
CA ARG A 17 19.28 28.27 34.87
C ARG A 17 18.56 26.97 34.54
N VAL A 18 19.28 25.85 34.49
CA VAL A 18 18.69 24.52 34.34
C VAL A 18 17.79 24.23 35.54
N ALA A 19 18.28 24.39 36.77
CA ALA A 19 17.47 24.16 37.98
C ALA A 19 16.22 25.05 38.06
N GLY A 20 16.30 26.30 37.60
CA GLY A 20 15.17 27.24 37.57
C GLY A 20 14.16 27.01 36.44
N GLN A 21 14.56 26.35 35.35
CA GLN A 21 13.70 26.12 34.17
C GLN A 21 13.25 24.65 33.98
N THR A 22 13.93 23.69 34.60
CA THR A 22 13.55 22.27 34.56
C THR A 22 12.67 21.91 35.75
N SER A 23 11.37 22.18 35.64
CA SER A 23 10.40 21.61 36.56
C SER A 23 10.33 20.09 36.35
N ARG A 24 10.61 19.31 37.40
CA ARG A 24 10.53 17.83 37.39
C ARG A 24 9.17 17.32 36.86
N ARG A 25 8.10 18.09 37.10
CA ARG A 25 6.74 17.79 36.61
C ARG A 25 6.59 17.96 35.10
N SER A 26 7.28 18.93 34.50
CA SER A 26 7.24 19.16 33.05
C SER A 26 8.08 18.11 32.29
N VAL A 27 9.21 17.70 32.86
CA VAL A 27 10.06 16.66 32.25
C VAL A 27 9.36 15.30 32.29
N ILE A 28 8.79 14.90 33.43
CA ILE A 28 8.04 13.63 33.55
C ILE A 28 6.82 13.64 32.63
N GLY A 29 6.09 14.76 32.55
CA GLY A 29 4.97 14.91 31.63
C GLY A 29 5.37 14.72 30.17
N LYS A 30 6.43 15.41 29.71
CA LYS A 30 6.94 15.28 28.34
C LYS A 30 7.44 13.86 28.02
N LEU A 31 8.13 13.22 28.97
CA LEU A 31 8.62 11.85 28.80
C LEU A 31 7.44 10.85 28.71
N GLY A 32 6.42 11.01 29.55
CA GLY A 32 5.21 10.20 29.52
C GLY A 32 4.42 10.36 28.21
N THR A 33 4.27 11.60 27.72
CA THR A 33 3.63 11.86 26.41
C THR A 33 4.42 11.23 25.27
N ALA A 34 5.75 11.29 25.30
CA ALA A 34 6.59 10.65 24.28
C ALA A 34 6.46 9.13 24.27
N MET A 35 6.45 8.49 25.45
CA MET A 35 6.29 7.03 25.57
C MET A 35 4.93 6.54 25.07
N LEU A 36 3.84 7.24 25.45
CA LEU A 36 2.50 6.92 24.94
C LEU A 36 2.37 7.18 23.44
N GLY A 37 2.98 8.25 22.94
CA GLY A 37 3.01 8.58 21.52
C GLY A 37 3.67 7.47 20.69
N ILE A 38 4.82 6.94 21.13
CA ILE A 38 5.52 5.84 20.45
C ILE A 38 4.70 4.54 20.49
N GLY A 39 4.06 4.23 21.62
CA GLY A 39 3.27 3.01 21.77
C GLY A 39 2.04 2.93 20.86
N LEU A 40 1.50 4.07 20.42
CA LEU A 40 0.37 4.15 19.49
C LEU A 40 0.79 4.18 18.02
N VAL A 41 2.08 4.33 17.70
CA VAL A 41 2.60 4.30 16.32
C VAL A 41 2.17 3.03 15.54
N PRO A 42 2.22 1.80 16.09
CA PRO A 42 1.78 0.62 15.34
C PRO A 42 0.26 0.52 15.16
N LEU A 43 -0.54 1.33 15.86
CA LEU A 43 -2.00 1.41 15.68
C LEU A 43 -2.40 2.42 14.60
N LEU A 44 -1.47 3.26 14.14
CA LEU A 44 -1.74 4.10 12.99
C LEU A 44 -1.85 3.21 11.74
N PRO A 45 -2.87 3.41 10.90
CA PRO A 45 -2.97 2.72 9.63
C PRO A 45 -1.68 2.92 8.86
N VAL A 46 -1.04 1.82 8.49
CA VAL A 46 0.13 1.86 7.61
C VAL A 46 -0.39 2.11 6.20
N ASP A 47 -0.55 3.38 5.85
CA ASP A 47 -0.86 3.78 4.49
C ASP A 47 0.41 3.58 3.63
N ARG A 48 0.42 2.49 2.85
CA ARG A 48 1.52 2.19 1.92
C ARG A 48 1.40 2.95 0.61
N ARG A 49 0.31 3.70 0.37
CA ARG A 49 0.16 4.53 -0.84
C ARG A 49 1.36 5.46 -1.01
N GLY A 50 1.91 6.00 0.08
CA GLY A 50 3.12 6.85 0.04
C GLY A 50 4.42 6.16 -0.42
N ARG A 51 4.51 4.83 -0.37
CA ARG A 51 5.64 4.06 -0.92
C ARG A 51 5.42 3.68 -2.38
N VAL A 52 4.17 3.45 -2.80
CA VAL A 52 3.79 3.17 -4.20
C VAL A 52 3.72 4.46 -5.03
N SER A 53 3.32 5.60 -4.44
CA SER A 53 3.41 6.94 -5.09
C SER A 53 4.84 7.38 -5.42
N ARG A 54 5.87 6.69 -4.90
CA ARG A 54 7.28 6.91 -5.29
C ARG A 54 7.85 5.84 -6.21
N ALA A 55 7.09 4.78 -6.48
CA ALA A 55 7.46 3.70 -7.37
C ALA A 55 6.31 3.47 -8.36
N ASN A 56 6.21 4.35 -9.37
CA ASN A 56 5.42 4.12 -10.58
C ASN A 56 3.91 3.91 -10.39
N ALA A 57 3.24 4.68 -9.53
CA ALA A 57 1.84 4.98 -9.84
C ALA A 57 1.84 5.68 -11.21
N ALA A 58 1.23 5.07 -12.23
CA ALA A 58 1.11 5.69 -13.54
C ALA A 58 0.52 7.09 -13.34
N ASP A 59 1.24 8.13 -13.77
CA ASP A 59 0.64 9.44 -13.90
C ASP A 59 -0.60 9.27 -14.76
N ALA A 60 -1.75 9.69 -14.24
CA ALA A 60 -2.99 9.64 -14.98
C ALA A 60 -2.76 10.32 -16.34
N PRO A 61 -3.19 9.74 -17.48
CA PRO A 61 -2.94 10.29 -18.80
C PRO A 61 -3.26 11.79 -18.84
N ALA A 62 -2.41 12.58 -19.48
CA ALA A 62 -2.55 14.05 -19.50
C ALA A 62 -3.99 14.46 -19.86
N GLY A 63 -4.67 15.16 -18.94
CA GLY A 63 -6.07 15.58 -19.10
C GLY A 63 -7.11 14.69 -18.40
N THR A 64 -6.69 13.63 -17.69
CA THR A 64 -7.58 12.84 -16.83
C THR A 64 -7.50 13.33 -15.38
N ASP A 65 -8.66 13.54 -14.74
CA ASP A 65 -8.70 13.85 -13.31
C ASP A 65 -8.55 12.53 -12.52
N PRO A 66 -7.46 12.34 -11.76
CA PRO A 66 -7.25 11.12 -10.98
C PRO A 66 -8.30 10.92 -9.87
N ARG A 67 -9.15 11.93 -9.61
CA ARG A 67 -10.27 11.86 -8.67
C ARG A 67 -11.62 11.67 -9.36
N ALA A 68 -11.64 11.63 -10.70
CA ALA A 68 -12.86 11.30 -11.43
C ALA A 68 -13.30 9.88 -11.08
N LYS A 69 -14.61 9.63 -11.17
CA LYS A 69 -15.16 8.29 -11.03
C LYS A 69 -14.57 7.38 -12.10
N TRP A 70 -14.20 6.17 -11.72
CA TRP A 70 -13.72 5.15 -12.65
C TRP A 70 -14.80 4.75 -13.66
N VAL A 71 -14.40 4.55 -14.92
CA VAL A 71 -15.28 4.21 -16.04
C VAL A 71 -14.77 2.94 -16.71
N PRO A 72 -15.45 1.80 -16.58
CA PRO A 72 -14.99 0.53 -17.15
C PRO A 72 -15.12 0.49 -18.68
N GLN A 73 -14.19 -0.22 -19.32
CA GLN A 73 -14.29 -0.69 -20.71
C GLN A 73 -14.08 -2.20 -20.81
N ASP A 74 -14.43 -2.81 -21.95
CA ASP A 74 -14.24 -4.24 -22.25
C ASP A 74 -13.61 -4.45 -23.64
N ASN A 75 -12.63 -3.63 -24.00
CA ASN A 75 -11.96 -3.66 -25.31
C ASN A 75 -10.43 -3.74 -25.25
N ASP A 76 -9.79 -3.44 -24.10
CA ASP A 76 -8.34 -3.57 -23.91
C ASP A 76 -8.02 -4.05 -22.50
N ILE A 77 -7.55 -5.29 -22.37
CA ILE A 77 -7.23 -5.92 -21.07
C ILE A 77 -5.92 -5.40 -20.46
N GLN A 78 -5.09 -4.69 -21.22
CA GLN A 78 -3.80 -4.14 -20.76
C GLN A 78 -3.95 -2.71 -20.20
N ALA A 79 -5.12 -2.09 -20.37
CA ALA A 79 -5.43 -0.78 -19.84
C ALA A 79 -6.04 -0.86 -18.42
N CYS A 80 -5.75 0.14 -17.58
CA CYS A 80 -6.21 0.16 -16.18
C CYS A 80 -7.72 0.36 -16.02
N ASP A 81 -8.42 0.80 -17.07
CA ASP A 81 -9.86 0.96 -17.11
C ASP A 81 -10.58 -0.30 -17.64
N TYR A 82 -9.87 -1.39 -17.91
CA TYR A 82 -10.50 -2.67 -18.20
C TYR A 82 -11.39 -3.11 -17.04
N TRP A 83 -12.60 -3.55 -17.33
CA TRP A 83 -13.64 -3.69 -16.32
C TRP A 83 -13.30 -4.68 -15.20
N ARG A 84 -12.51 -5.72 -15.47
CA ARG A 84 -12.09 -6.68 -14.43
C ARG A 84 -10.98 -6.18 -13.53
N HIS A 85 -10.42 -5.01 -13.82
CA HIS A 85 -9.34 -4.40 -13.05
C HIS A 85 -9.85 -3.37 -12.04
N CYS A 86 -11.16 -3.34 -11.74
CA CYS A 86 -11.79 -2.31 -10.92
C CYS A 86 -11.19 -2.15 -9.50
N SER A 87 -10.47 -3.16 -9.00
CA SER A 87 -9.80 -3.14 -7.70
C SER A 87 -8.40 -3.78 -7.74
N ILE A 88 -7.75 -3.76 -8.92
CA ILE A 88 -6.38 -4.26 -9.07
C ILE A 88 -5.39 -3.31 -8.37
N ASP A 89 -4.34 -3.86 -7.77
CA ASP A 89 -3.17 -3.11 -7.29
C ASP A 89 -1.89 -3.77 -7.83
N GLY A 90 -1.00 -2.96 -8.40
CA GLY A 90 0.28 -3.38 -8.96
C GLY A 90 0.31 -3.39 -10.48
N ASN A 91 0.47 -4.55 -11.12
CA ASN A 91 0.73 -4.70 -12.56
C ASN A 91 -0.12 -5.78 -13.20
N ILE A 92 -0.58 -5.56 -14.44
CA ILE A 92 -1.35 -6.55 -15.20
C ILE A 92 -0.44 -7.64 -15.76
N CYS A 93 -0.72 -8.92 -15.45
CA CYS A 93 0.13 -10.05 -15.89
C CYS A 93 0.20 -10.29 -17.41
N ASP A 94 -0.83 -9.88 -18.15
CA ASP A 94 -0.84 -9.92 -19.62
C ASP A 94 0.33 -9.11 -20.23
N CYS A 95 0.78 -8.08 -19.50
CA CYS A 95 1.91 -7.25 -19.90
C CYS A 95 3.28 -7.83 -19.56
N SER A 96 3.40 -9.02 -18.97
CA SER A 96 4.70 -9.63 -18.64
C SER A 96 4.82 -11.09 -19.05
N GLY A 97 4.04 -11.53 -20.05
CA GLY A 97 4.11 -12.89 -20.60
C GLY A 97 3.15 -13.88 -19.94
N GLY A 98 2.29 -13.41 -19.04
CA GLY A 98 1.10 -14.14 -18.60
C GLY A 98 -0.08 -13.88 -19.54
N SER A 99 -1.29 -13.99 -19.00
CA SER A 99 -2.51 -13.52 -19.65
C SER A 99 -3.44 -12.90 -18.61
N LEU A 100 -4.64 -12.45 -19.02
CA LEU A 100 -5.67 -11.96 -18.09
C LEU A 100 -5.92 -12.88 -16.89
N THR A 101 -5.79 -14.20 -17.07
CA THR A 101 -6.11 -15.21 -16.04
C THR A 101 -5.01 -16.24 -15.81
N ASN A 102 -3.81 -16.04 -16.36
CA ASN A 102 -2.68 -16.96 -16.19
C ASN A 102 -1.40 -16.21 -15.83
N CYS A 103 -0.59 -16.84 -14.99
CA CYS A 103 0.69 -16.28 -14.58
C CYS A 103 1.77 -16.42 -15.67
N PRO A 104 2.73 -15.47 -15.73
CA PRO A 104 3.90 -15.61 -16.59
C PRO A 104 4.75 -16.84 -16.24
N PRO A 105 5.46 -17.44 -17.21
CA PRO A 105 6.38 -18.55 -16.95
C PRO A 105 7.42 -18.22 -15.86
N GLY A 106 7.66 -19.18 -14.97
CA GLY A 106 8.64 -19.06 -13.87
C GLY A 106 8.09 -18.41 -12.60
N THR A 107 6.99 -17.67 -12.69
CA THR A 107 6.28 -17.15 -11.51
C THR A 107 5.38 -18.21 -10.88
N LYS A 108 4.99 -17.99 -9.62
CA LYS A 108 4.21 -18.92 -8.81
C LYS A 108 2.83 -18.33 -8.54
N LEU A 109 1.78 -19.04 -8.93
CA LEU A 109 0.41 -18.59 -8.74
C LEU A 109 -0.02 -18.77 -7.27
N ALA A 110 -0.34 -17.67 -6.59
CA ALA A 110 -0.85 -17.70 -5.22
C ALA A 110 -2.24 -18.33 -5.14
N THR A 111 -2.59 -19.04 -4.08
CA THR A 111 -3.95 -19.59 -3.89
C THR A 111 -4.89 -18.64 -3.17
N ALA A 112 -4.36 -17.72 -2.36
CA ALA A 112 -5.13 -16.65 -1.77
C ALA A 112 -5.46 -15.54 -2.78
N SER A 113 -6.46 -14.72 -2.42
CA SER A 113 -6.95 -13.63 -3.24
C SER A 113 -7.71 -12.61 -2.39
N TRP A 114 -7.70 -11.35 -2.81
CA TRP A 114 -8.79 -10.43 -2.47
C TRP A 114 -9.84 -10.44 -3.58
N VAL A 115 -11.02 -9.92 -3.27
CA VAL A 115 -12.13 -9.90 -4.22
C VAL A 115 -12.69 -8.50 -4.41
N ALA A 116 -13.25 -8.25 -5.59
CA ALA A 116 -14.13 -7.12 -5.84
C ALA A 116 -15.28 -7.51 -6.77
N SER A 117 -16.42 -6.84 -6.60
CA SER A 117 -17.55 -6.92 -7.52
C SER A 117 -17.37 -5.87 -8.60
N CYS A 118 -16.94 -6.29 -9.79
CA CYS A 118 -16.70 -5.37 -10.91
C CYS A 118 -17.86 -5.41 -11.91
N TYR A 119 -18.31 -4.22 -12.31
CA TYR A 119 -19.36 -4.05 -13.32
C TYR A 119 -18.80 -4.23 -14.73
N ASN A 120 -19.38 -5.15 -15.49
CA ASN A 120 -19.08 -5.33 -16.91
C ASN A 120 -20.01 -4.47 -17.77
N PRO A 121 -19.51 -3.46 -18.51
CA PRO A 121 -20.33 -2.58 -19.33
C PRO A 121 -20.92 -3.28 -20.56
N THR A 122 -20.37 -4.42 -21.00
CA THR A 122 -20.83 -5.15 -22.19
C THR A 122 -22.16 -5.86 -21.95
N ASP A 123 -22.33 -6.52 -20.81
CA ASP A 123 -23.54 -7.29 -20.47
C ASP A 123 -24.37 -6.66 -19.33
N GLY A 124 -23.88 -5.57 -18.73
CA GLY A 124 -24.52 -4.86 -17.64
C GLY A 124 -24.60 -5.65 -16.33
N GLN A 125 -23.77 -6.68 -16.16
CA GLN A 125 -23.73 -7.53 -14.97
C GLN A 125 -22.52 -7.20 -14.10
N SER A 126 -22.64 -7.48 -12.80
CA SER A 126 -21.49 -7.45 -11.90
C SER A 126 -20.92 -8.87 -11.74
N TYR A 127 -19.60 -8.99 -11.72
CA TYR A 127 -18.91 -10.26 -11.47
C TYR A 127 -17.93 -10.12 -10.32
N LEU A 128 -17.81 -11.19 -9.54
CA LEU A 128 -16.78 -11.29 -8.52
C LEU A 128 -15.46 -11.66 -9.20
N ILE A 129 -14.50 -10.75 -9.13
CA ILE A 129 -13.12 -10.98 -9.56
C ILE A 129 -12.32 -11.38 -8.33
N ALA A 130 -11.64 -12.52 -8.40
CA ALA A 130 -10.70 -12.93 -7.35
C ALA A 130 -9.28 -12.66 -7.84
N TYR A 131 -8.75 -11.51 -7.45
CA TYR A 131 -7.42 -11.09 -7.83
C TYR A 131 -6.39 -12.00 -7.16
N ARG A 132 -5.53 -12.60 -7.98
CA ARG A 132 -4.48 -13.50 -7.50
C ARG A 132 -3.14 -13.01 -8.00
N ASP A 133 -2.18 -13.00 -7.10
CA ASP A 133 -0.84 -12.58 -7.44
C ASP A 133 -0.06 -13.73 -8.07
N CYS A 134 0.72 -13.37 -9.07
CA CYS A 134 1.82 -14.19 -9.57
C CYS A 134 3.08 -13.72 -8.86
N CYS A 135 3.76 -14.66 -8.20
CA CYS A 135 4.76 -14.37 -7.19
C CYS A 135 6.12 -14.99 -7.51
N GLY A 136 7.14 -14.65 -6.72
CA GLY A 136 8.48 -15.25 -6.79
C GLY A 136 9.42 -14.57 -7.81
N TYR A 137 8.95 -13.51 -8.45
CA TYR A 137 9.74 -12.62 -9.30
C TYR A 137 9.72 -11.20 -8.73
N ASN A 138 10.61 -10.33 -9.22
CA ASN A 138 10.53 -8.89 -8.96
C ASN A 138 9.31 -8.30 -9.71
N VAL A 139 8.79 -7.16 -9.25
CA VAL A 139 7.67 -6.45 -9.89
C VAL A 139 7.92 -6.25 -11.39
N SER A 140 6.90 -6.51 -12.24
CA SER A 140 7.08 -6.49 -13.69
C SER A 140 7.42 -5.10 -14.25
N GLY A 141 6.88 -4.05 -13.62
CA GLY A 141 7.03 -2.66 -14.05
C GLY A 141 6.27 -2.30 -15.34
N ARG A 142 5.46 -3.22 -15.89
CA ARG A 142 4.66 -2.99 -17.10
C ARG A 142 3.17 -2.94 -16.76
N CYS A 143 2.43 -2.05 -17.40
CA CYS A 143 1.01 -1.80 -17.14
C CYS A 143 0.68 -1.65 -15.63
N PRO A 144 1.33 -0.70 -14.93
CA PRO A 144 1.03 -0.46 -13.53
C PRO A 144 -0.36 0.17 -13.39
N CYS A 145 -1.19 -0.41 -12.52
CA CYS A 145 -2.55 0.03 -12.28
C CYS A 145 -2.84 -0.03 -10.78
N LEU A 146 -3.59 0.96 -10.29
CA LEU A 146 -4.19 0.96 -8.97
C LEU A 146 -5.62 1.46 -9.11
N ASN A 147 -6.58 0.58 -8.87
CA ASN A 147 -7.99 0.93 -8.76
C ASN A 147 -8.52 0.43 -7.42
N THR A 148 -9.57 1.07 -6.91
CA THR A 148 -10.06 0.83 -5.54
C THR A 148 -11.58 0.81 -5.48
N GLU A 149 -12.26 0.36 -6.52
CA GLU A 149 -13.72 0.23 -6.50
C GLU A 149 -14.14 -0.81 -5.45
N GLY A 150 -14.83 -0.34 -4.40
CA GLY A 150 -15.25 -1.18 -3.27
C GLY A 150 -14.12 -1.68 -2.36
N GLU A 151 -12.90 -1.14 -2.50
CA GLU A 151 -11.77 -1.46 -1.62
C GLU A 151 -12.06 -1.04 -0.17
N LEU A 152 -11.64 -1.86 0.79
CA LEU A 152 -11.82 -1.59 2.22
C LEU A 152 -10.48 -1.63 2.95
N PRO A 153 -10.35 -0.93 4.09
CA PRO A 153 -9.11 -0.94 4.85
C PRO A 153 -8.67 -2.34 5.30
N VAL A 154 -7.37 -2.51 5.60
CA VAL A 154 -6.71 -3.78 5.93
C VAL A 154 -7.38 -4.66 7.00
N TYR A 155 -8.19 -4.09 7.90
CA TYR A 155 -8.96 -4.87 8.90
C TYR A 155 -10.18 -5.59 8.29
N ARG A 156 -10.45 -5.39 7.00
CA ARG A 156 -11.39 -6.13 6.14
C ARG A 156 -10.60 -6.72 4.96
N PRO A 157 -9.68 -7.65 5.24
CA PRO A 157 -8.65 -8.04 4.27
C PRO A 157 -9.23 -8.64 2.99
N GLU A 158 -10.42 -9.24 3.02
CA GLU A 158 -11.05 -9.84 1.84
C GLU A 158 -11.26 -8.83 0.69
N PHE A 159 -11.24 -7.53 1.00
CA PHE A 159 -11.42 -6.42 0.06
C PHE A 159 -10.26 -5.41 0.07
N ALA A 160 -9.15 -5.72 0.74
CA ALA A 160 -7.99 -4.83 0.86
C ALA A 160 -6.90 -5.24 -0.14
N ASN A 161 -6.52 -4.33 -1.05
CA ASN A 161 -5.58 -4.64 -2.13
C ASN A 161 -4.12 -4.23 -1.86
N ASP A 162 -3.86 -3.47 -0.79
CA ASP A 162 -2.48 -3.13 -0.35
C ASP A 162 -1.69 -4.35 0.21
N ILE A 163 -2.36 -5.50 0.44
CA ILE A 163 -1.76 -6.74 0.93
C ILE A 163 -1.11 -7.48 -0.25
N ILE A 164 0.09 -8.02 -0.06
CA ILE A 164 0.69 -8.93 -1.04
C ILE A 164 0.02 -10.30 -0.90
N TRP A 165 -0.86 -10.64 -1.84
CA TRP A 165 -1.72 -11.82 -1.80
C TRP A 165 -1.04 -13.07 -2.37
N CYS A 166 0.23 -13.26 -2.02
CA CYS A 166 1.06 -14.37 -2.46
C CYS A 166 0.88 -15.67 -1.66
N PHE A 167 -0.02 -15.70 -0.68
CA PHE A 167 -0.18 -16.85 0.20
C PHE A 167 -0.57 -18.11 -0.58
N GLY A 168 0.12 -19.21 -0.27
CA GLY A 168 -0.08 -20.52 -0.90
C GLY A 168 0.44 -20.64 -2.32
N ALA A 169 1.21 -19.67 -2.81
CA ALA A 169 2.06 -19.87 -3.99
C ALA A 169 3.10 -20.97 -3.72
N GLU A 170 3.48 -21.70 -4.75
CA GLU A 170 4.55 -22.71 -4.65
C GLU A 170 5.87 -22.08 -4.17
N ASP A 171 6.74 -22.91 -3.57
CA ASP A 171 8.09 -22.54 -3.12
C ASP A 171 8.12 -21.36 -2.13
N ASP A 172 7.03 -21.15 -1.38
CA ASP A 172 6.84 -20.03 -0.44
C ASP A 172 7.11 -18.65 -1.09
N ALA A 173 6.82 -18.55 -2.38
CA ALA A 173 7.06 -17.36 -3.17
C ALA A 173 6.19 -16.18 -2.67
N MET A 174 6.81 -15.19 -2.01
CA MET A 174 6.12 -14.03 -1.42
C MET A 174 6.46 -12.68 -2.05
N THR A 175 7.27 -12.64 -3.11
CA THR A 175 7.59 -11.41 -3.83
C THR A 175 6.58 -11.17 -4.95
N TYR A 176 5.99 -9.97 -4.99
CA TYR A 176 5.01 -9.57 -5.99
C TYR A 176 5.63 -9.38 -7.38
N HIS A 177 5.01 -9.97 -8.42
CA HIS A 177 5.37 -9.72 -9.82
C HIS A 177 4.25 -8.97 -10.58
N CYS A 178 3.05 -9.54 -10.60
CA CYS A 178 1.85 -9.02 -11.29
C CYS A 178 0.59 -9.69 -10.72
N THR A 179 -0.59 -9.20 -11.10
CA THR A 179 -1.90 -9.73 -10.68
C THR A 179 -2.72 -10.19 -11.90
N ILE A 180 -3.43 -11.31 -11.76
CA ILE A 180 -4.43 -11.80 -12.72
C ILE A 180 -5.86 -11.46 -12.25
N SER A 181 -6.80 -11.35 -13.19
CA SER A 181 -8.19 -10.94 -12.94
C SER A 181 -9.23 -11.97 -13.41
N PRO A 182 -9.23 -13.20 -12.84
CA PRO A 182 -10.21 -14.23 -13.16
C PRO A 182 -11.58 -13.95 -12.52
N ILE A 183 -12.65 -14.25 -13.27
CA ILE A 183 -14.01 -14.30 -12.73
C ILE A 183 -14.18 -15.57 -11.91
N VAL A 184 -14.73 -15.46 -10.69
CA VAL A 184 -15.08 -16.61 -9.84
C VAL A 184 -16.59 -16.77 -9.62
N GLY A 185 -17.39 -15.78 -10.00
CA GLY A 185 -18.84 -15.86 -9.92
C GLY A 185 -19.53 -14.60 -10.41
N LYS A 186 -20.85 -14.69 -10.59
CA LYS A 186 -21.70 -13.51 -10.79
C LYS A 186 -22.01 -12.90 -9.42
N ALA A 187 -21.91 -11.59 -9.33
CA ALA A 187 -22.23 -10.81 -8.14
C ALA A 187 -23.37 -9.83 -8.45
N SER A 188 -23.88 -9.17 -7.42
CA SER A 188 -24.86 -8.09 -7.53
C SER A 188 -24.38 -6.88 -6.76
#